data_AF-A0A524D134-F1
#
_entry.id   AF-A0A524D134-F1
#
_cell.length_a   1.000
_cell.length_b   1.000
_cell.length_c   1.000
_cell.angle_alpha   90.00
_cell.angle_beta   90.00
_cell.angle_gamma   90.00
#
_symmetry.space_group_name_H-M   'P 1'
#
loop_
_entity.id
_entity.type
_entity.pdbx_description
1 polymer ?
#
loop_
_entity_poly.entity_id
_entity_poly.type
_entity_poly.pdbx_seq_one_letter_code
_entity_poly.pdbx_strand_id
1 'polypeptide(L)'
;MTAGTVLKGERHDATSRIEKLGRAVSCRSALRFKQLIESDLNSDKLDITDWSLPAVVALIEVCRENELRLWIQRGSREMLLIVPPPAVMTTIFANWVLKDDRLDPCTAESAVPSV
;
A
#
# COMPACT_ATOMS: atom_id res chain seq x y z
N MET A 1 29.40 20.74 17.84
CA MET A 1 28.07 20.73 17.18
C MET A 1 28.12 19.78 16.00
N THR A 2 27.71 18.53 16.17
CA THR A 2 27.53 17.58 15.04
C THR A 2 26.47 16.55 15.45
N ALA A 3 25.20 16.94 15.38
CA ALA A 3 24.06 16.06 15.58
C ALA A 3 23.20 16.11 14.31
N GLY A 4 23.73 15.58 13.20
CA GLY A 4 23.08 15.66 11.89
C GLY A 4 22.90 14.33 11.15
N THR A 5 23.53 13.25 11.61
CA THR A 5 23.69 12.02 10.80
C THR A 5 22.98 10.77 11.32
N VAL A 6 22.49 10.75 12.56
CA VAL A 6 21.84 9.56 13.15
C VAL A 6 20.39 9.39 12.69
N LEU A 7 19.65 10.49 12.47
CA LEU A 7 18.20 10.47 12.23
C LEU A 7 17.77 9.98 10.84
N LYS A 8 18.69 9.83 9.88
CA LYS A 8 18.36 9.36 8.52
C LYS A 8 18.28 7.83 8.43
N GLY A 9 19.03 7.10 9.27
CA GLY A 9 19.08 5.64 9.25
C GLY A 9 17.85 4.98 9.87
N GLU A 10 17.38 5.49 11.01
CA GLU A 10 16.25 4.91 11.75
C GLU A 10 14.90 5.16 11.06
N ARG A 11 14.74 6.30 10.38
CA ARG A 11 13.49 6.63 9.68
C ARG A 11 13.20 5.69 8.52
N HIS A 12 14.24 5.30 7.77
CA HIS A 12 14.10 4.38 6.65
C HIS A 12 13.85 2.93 7.11
N ASP A 13 14.29 2.59 8.32
CA ASP A 13 14.13 1.26 8.92
C ASP A 13 12.65 0.96 9.24
N ALA A 14 11.92 1.92 9.83
CA ALA A 14 10.51 1.76 10.17
C ALA A 14 9.63 1.54 8.94
N THR A 15 9.75 2.38 7.90
CA THR A 15 9.01 2.20 6.64
C THR A 15 9.34 0.88 5.97
N SER A 16 10.63 0.55 5.84
CA SER A 16 11.08 -0.72 5.23
C SER A 16 10.53 -1.93 5.99
N ARG A 17 10.41 -1.84 7.32
CA ARG A 17 9.82 -2.89 8.14
C ARG A 17 8.33 -3.04 7.89
N ILE A 18 7.58 -1.93 7.80
CA ILE A 18 6.15 -1.95 7.46
C ILE A 18 5.93 -2.58 6.07
N GLU A 19 6.73 -2.19 5.08
CA GLU A 19 6.72 -2.74 3.71
C GLU A 19 6.95 -4.26 3.66
N LYS A 20 7.89 -4.77 4.47
CA LYS A 20 8.14 -6.20 4.56
C LYS A 20 7.02 -6.94 5.29
N LEU A 21 6.55 -6.39 6.40
CA LEU A 21 5.52 -7.02 7.23
C LEU A 21 4.18 -7.12 6.50
N GLY A 22 3.83 -6.13 5.68
CA GLY A 22 2.60 -6.11 4.89
C GLY A 22 2.38 -7.36 4.03
N ARG A 23 3.45 -8.05 3.63
CA ARG A 23 3.40 -9.29 2.83
C ARG A 23 2.88 -10.50 3.62
N ALA A 24 3.05 -10.50 4.94
CA ALA A 24 2.76 -11.65 5.81
C ALA A 24 1.53 -11.45 6.71
N VAL A 25 0.83 -10.32 6.59
CA VAL A 25 -0.32 -10.01 7.47
C VAL A 25 -1.48 -10.97 7.17
N SER A 26 -1.95 -11.64 8.21
CA SER A 26 -3.18 -12.42 8.21
C SER A 26 -4.34 -11.64 8.85
N CYS A 27 -5.57 -12.13 8.72
CA CYS A 27 -6.72 -11.53 9.41
C CYS A 27 -6.53 -11.44 10.93
N ARG A 28 -5.80 -12.38 11.55
CA ARG A 28 -5.53 -12.40 13.00
C ARG A 28 -4.53 -11.33 13.44
N SER A 29 -3.62 -10.94 12.54
CA SER A 29 -2.57 -9.95 12.82
C SER A 29 -2.89 -8.55 12.29
N ALA A 30 -3.98 -8.39 11.53
CA ALA A 30 -4.35 -7.13 10.86
C ALA A 30 -4.48 -5.96 11.84
N LEU A 31 -5.12 -6.17 13.00
CA LEU A 31 -5.27 -5.12 14.02
C LEU A 31 -3.91 -4.64 14.55
N ARG A 32 -2.99 -5.57 14.84
CA ARG A 32 -1.64 -5.21 15.31
C ARG A 32 -0.84 -4.49 14.23
N PHE A 33 -1.02 -4.89 12.98
CA PHE A 33 -0.38 -4.22 11.85
C PHE A 33 -0.93 -2.80 11.64
N LYS A 34 -2.23 -2.59 11.80
CA LYS A 34 -2.87 -1.27 11.79
C LYS A 34 -2.23 -0.34 12.84
N GLN A 35 -2.13 -0.81 14.09
CA GLN A 35 -1.50 -0.07 15.19
C GLN A 35 -0.03 0.28 14.91
N LEU A 36 0.70 -0.62 14.24
CA LEU A 36 2.08 -0.37 13.82
C LEU A 36 2.16 0.76 12.80
N ILE A 37 1.26 0.78 11.80
CA ILE A 37 1.22 1.88 10.82
C ILE A 37 0.91 3.20 11.52
N GLU A 38 -0.08 3.24 12.41
CA GLU A 38 -0.47 4.46 13.15
C GLU A 38 0.66 5.04 14.00
N SER A 39 1.52 4.19 14.56
CA SER A 39 2.61 4.60 15.45
C SER A 39 3.90 4.93 14.71
N ASP A 40 4.26 4.12 13.71
CA ASP A 40 5.62 4.09 13.16
C ASP A 40 5.71 4.60 11.72
N LEU A 41 4.58 4.72 10.99
CA LEU A 41 4.63 5.22 9.61
C LEU A 41 4.95 6.72 9.60
N ASN A 42 6.16 7.04 9.12
CA ASN A 42 6.67 8.41 9.02
C ASN A 42 6.97 8.83 7.57
N SER A 43 6.59 8.01 6.58
CA SER A 43 6.80 8.27 5.16
C SER A 43 5.47 8.60 4.48
N ASP A 44 5.55 9.50 3.51
CA ASP A 44 4.49 9.84 2.58
C ASP A 44 4.42 8.89 1.38
N LYS A 45 5.35 7.92 1.28
CA LYS A 45 5.38 6.88 0.25
C LYS A 45 5.58 5.49 0.86
N LEU A 46 4.87 4.50 0.31
CA LEU A 46 4.91 3.11 0.76
C LEU A 46 4.92 2.14 -0.42
N ASP A 47 5.89 1.23 -0.47
CA ASP A 47 5.87 0.10 -1.40
C ASP A 47 5.00 -1.03 -0.83
N ILE A 48 3.83 -1.20 -1.43
CA ILE A 48 2.86 -2.24 -1.09
C ILE A 48 2.96 -3.47 -2.00
N THR A 49 4.04 -3.61 -2.76
CA THR A 49 4.25 -4.75 -3.65
C THR A 49 4.21 -6.06 -2.84
N ASP A 50 3.42 -7.01 -3.31
CA ASP A 50 3.14 -8.30 -2.70
C ASP A 50 2.51 -8.24 -1.29
N TRP A 51 1.92 -7.11 -0.91
CA TRP A 51 1.15 -7.03 0.33
C TRP A 51 -0.09 -7.92 0.29
N SER A 52 -0.43 -8.46 1.45
CA SER A 52 -1.67 -9.22 1.59
C SER A 52 -2.89 -8.31 1.62
N LEU A 53 -4.06 -8.84 1.23
CA LEU A 53 -5.32 -8.10 1.30
C LEU A 53 -5.60 -7.53 2.72
N PRO A 54 -5.42 -8.29 3.82
CA PRO A 54 -5.56 -7.75 5.17
C PRO A 54 -4.63 -6.56 5.47
N ALA A 55 -3.40 -6.55 4.95
CA ALA A 55 -2.49 -5.43 5.13
C ALA A 55 -2.97 -4.16 4.42
N VAL A 56 -3.41 -4.30 3.17
CA VAL A 56 -3.91 -3.17 2.37
C VAL A 56 -5.20 -2.61 2.97
N VAL A 57 -6.11 -3.46 3.45
CA VAL A 57 -7.30 -3.03 4.19
C VAL A 57 -6.91 -2.22 5.42
N ALA A 58 -6.00 -2.73 6.25
CA ALA A 58 -5.52 -2.02 7.43
C ALA A 58 -4.93 -0.65 7.08
N LEU A 59 -4.11 -0.56 6.03
CA LEU A 59 -3.55 0.70 5.55
C LEU A 59 -4.63 1.73 5.17
N ILE A 60 -5.63 1.30 4.39
CA ILE A 60 -6.73 2.18 3.96
C ILE A 60 -7.53 2.66 5.17
N GLU A 61 -7.77 1.81 6.16
CA GLU A 61 -8.44 2.19 7.40
C GLU A 61 -7.64 3.26 8.17
N VAL A 62 -6.32 3.08 8.31
CA VAL A 62 -5.46 4.09 8.95
C VAL A 62 -5.51 5.41 8.20
N CYS A 63 -5.40 5.38 6.86
CA CYS A 63 -5.50 6.58 6.06
C CYS A 63 -6.85 7.28 6.22
N ARG A 64 -7.95 6.51 6.32
CA ARG A 64 -9.30 7.05 6.53
C ARG A 64 -9.43 7.72 7.90
N GLU A 65 -9.02 7.02 8.95
CA GLU A 65 -9.24 7.46 10.33
C GLU A 65 -8.35 8.63 10.73
N ASN A 66 -7.18 8.76 10.10
CA ASN A 66 -6.19 9.78 10.40
C ASN A 66 -6.04 10.82 9.27
N GLU A 67 -6.92 10.79 8.26
CA GLU A 67 -6.90 11.67 7.08
C GLU A 67 -5.53 11.72 6.37
N LEU A 68 -4.78 10.61 6.41
CA LEU A 68 -3.44 10.54 5.82
C LEU A 68 -3.51 10.49 4.31
N ARG A 69 -2.66 11.29 3.68
CA ARG A 69 -2.40 11.25 2.24
C ARG A 69 -1.12 10.49 2.00
N LEU A 70 -1.20 9.41 1.23
CA LEU A 70 -0.09 8.48 1.07
C LEU A 70 0.06 8.07 -0.39
N TRP A 71 1.27 8.18 -0.92
CA TRP A 71 1.65 7.54 -2.17
C TRP A 71 1.86 6.06 -1.92
N ILE A 72 1.14 5.21 -2.64
CA ILE A 72 1.38 3.77 -2.63
C ILE A 72 1.96 3.34 -3.96
N GLN A 73 3.04 2.57 -3.91
CA GLN A 73 3.65 1.93 -5.06
C GLN A 73 3.32 0.44 -5.05
N ARG A 74 2.91 -0.10 -6.19
CA ARG A 74 2.72 -1.54 -6.39
C ARG A 74 3.32 -1.96 -7.72
N GLY A 75 4.43 -2.68 -7.67
CA GLY A 75 5.25 -2.99 -8.84
C GLY A 75 5.67 -1.68 -9.52
N SER A 76 5.27 -1.51 -10.78
CA SER A 76 5.53 -0.30 -11.57
C SER A 76 4.43 0.77 -11.49
N ARG A 77 3.40 0.56 -10.66
CA ARG A 77 2.27 1.49 -10.53
C ARG A 77 2.43 2.34 -9.30
N GLU A 78 2.07 3.61 -9.42
CA GLU A 78 1.98 4.53 -8.30
C GLU A 78 0.58 5.12 -8.25
N MET A 79 0.02 5.21 -7.04
CA MET A 79 -1.27 5.83 -6.79
C MET A 79 -1.19 6.70 -5.55
N LEU A 80 -1.86 7.85 -5.59
CA LEU A 80 -2.03 8.69 -4.41
C LEU A 80 -3.37 8.40 -3.74
N LEU A 81 -3.31 7.97 -2.48
CA LEU A 81 -4.48 7.72 -1.64
C LEU A 81 -4.88 9.03 -0.95
N ILE A 82 -5.69 9.86 -1.64
CA ILE A 82 -6.11 11.19 -1.13
C ILE A 82 -7.39 11.11 -0.31
N VAL A 83 -8.37 10.34 -0.81
CA VAL A 83 -9.69 10.18 -0.20
C VAL A 83 -9.93 8.68 -0.03
N PRO A 84 -9.66 8.14 1.16
CA PRO A 84 -9.94 6.75 1.47
C PRO A 84 -11.44 6.46 1.25
N PRO A 85 -11.81 5.30 0.68
CA PRO A 85 -13.19 4.94 0.50
C PRO A 85 -13.95 4.84 1.84
N PRO A 86 -15.29 4.97 1.83
CA PRO A 86 -16.12 4.66 2.99
C PRO A 86 -15.81 3.26 3.54
N ALA A 87 -16.04 3.04 4.84
CA ALA A 87 -15.79 1.75 5.52
C ALA A 87 -16.37 0.55 4.76
N VAL A 88 -17.61 0.68 4.29
CA VAL A 88 -18.31 -0.37 3.55
C VAL A 88 -17.64 -0.75 2.22
N MET A 89 -16.83 0.13 1.62
CA MET A 89 -16.14 -0.08 0.34
C MET A 89 -14.66 -0.45 0.49
N THR A 90 -14.12 -0.45 1.72
CA THR A 90 -12.67 -0.59 1.96
C THR A 90 -12.11 -1.88 1.38
N THR A 91 -12.76 -3.01 1.63
CA THR A 91 -12.32 -4.32 1.12
C THR A 91 -12.39 -4.39 -0.40
N ILE A 92 -13.42 -3.81 -1.02
CA ILE A 92 -13.59 -3.79 -2.48
C ILE A 92 -12.46 -2.97 -3.11
N PHE A 93 -12.21 -1.78 -2.56
CA PHE A 93 -11.13 -0.92 -3.02
C PHE A 93 -9.76 -1.57 -2.82
N ALA A 94 -9.51 -2.20 -1.67
CA ALA A 94 -8.26 -2.94 -1.41
C ALA A 94 -8.03 -4.06 -2.44
N ASN A 95 -9.09 -4.81 -2.80
CA ASN A 95 -9.01 -5.79 -3.87
C ASN A 95 -8.68 -5.16 -5.23
N TRP A 96 -9.28 -4.00 -5.55
CA TRP A 96 -8.94 -3.28 -6.78
C TRP A 96 -7.49 -2.79 -6.79
N VAL A 97 -6.99 -2.25 -5.68
CA VAL A 97 -5.57 -1.88 -5.50
C VAL A 97 -4.65 -3.08 -5.74
N LEU A 98 -5.10 -4.28 -5.37
CA LEU A 98 -4.39 -5.54 -5.54
C LEU A 98 -4.68 -6.29 -6.86
N LYS A 99 -5.55 -5.78 -7.75
CA LYS A 99 -5.75 -6.38 -9.08
C LYS A 99 -4.56 -6.09 -9.98
N ASP A 100 -4.00 -7.14 -10.58
CA ASP A 100 -2.95 -7.00 -11.59
C ASP A 100 -3.61 -6.85 -12.97
N ASP A 101 -3.56 -5.67 -13.61
CA ASP A 101 -4.13 -5.54 -14.97
C ASP A 101 -3.22 -6.15 -16.05
N ARG A 102 -2.08 -6.77 -15.69
CA ARG A 102 -1.34 -7.62 -16.65
C ARG A 102 -2.09 -8.91 -16.97
N LEU A 103 -3.17 -9.21 -16.25
CA LEU A 103 -4.06 -10.35 -16.49
C LEU A 103 -5.30 -10.02 -17.34
N ASP A 104 -5.36 -8.87 -18.02
CA ASP A 104 -6.33 -8.66 -19.10
C ASP A 104 -5.71 -9.03 -20.46
N PRO A 105 -5.80 -10.30 -20.92
CA PRO A 105 -5.38 -10.69 -22.27
C PRO A 105 -6.25 -10.05 -23.37
N CYS A 106 -7.37 -9.42 -23.02
CA CYS A 106 -8.35 -8.91 -23.98
C CYS A 106 -7.92 -7.63 -24.72
N THR A 107 -6.75 -7.04 -24.45
CA THR A 107 -6.22 -5.91 -25.23
C THR A 107 -5.15 -6.32 -26.26
N ALA A 108 -4.79 -7.61 -26.34
CA ALA A 108 -3.71 -8.08 -27.22
C ALA A 108 -4.17 -8.67 -28.56
N GLU A 109 -5.47 -8.64 -28.90
CA GLU A 109 -5.96 -9.10 -30.20
C GLU A 109 -6.83 -8.04 -30.89
N SER A 110 -6.16 -7.01 -31.43
CA SER A 110 -6.68 -6.26 -32.57
C SER A 110 -5.60 -6.16 -33.63
N ALA A 111 -5.11 -7.33 -34.05
CA ALA A 111 -4.47 -7.47 -35.36
C ALA A 111 -5.58 -7.89 -36.32
N VAL A 112 -6.25 -6.91 -36.92
CA VAL A 112 -7.10 -7.13 -38.09
C VAL A 112 -6.20 -7.73 -39.18
N PRO A 113 -6.47 -8.92 -39.72
CA PRO A 113 -5.75 -9.34 -40.91
C PRO A 113 -6.26 -8.48 -42.07
N SER A 114 -5.37 -7.63 -42.60
CA SER A 114 -5.62 -6.98 -43.87
C SER A 114 -5.70 -8.05 -44.95
N VAL A 115 -6.90 -8.24 -45.51
CA VAL A 115 -7.13 -8.97 -46.77
C VAL A 115 -6.91 -8.01 -47.92
#